data_AF-A0A9P7I6E7-F1
#
_entry.id   AF-A0A9P7I6E7-F1
#
_cell.length_a   1.000
_cell.length_b   1.000
_cell.length_c   1.000
_cell.angle_alpha   90.00
_cell.angle_beta   90.00
_cell.angle_gamma   90.00
#
_symmetry.space_group_name_H-M   'P 1'
#
loop_
_entity.id
_entity.type
_entity.pdbx_description
1 polymer ?
#
loop_
_entity_poly.entity_id
_entity_poly.type
_entity_poly.pdbx_seq_one_letter_code
_entity_poly.pdbx_strand_id
1 'polypeptide(L)'
;MSELTIDRYAATNRGIPAIAISASNQEVPYFEVKNRTNPATWAAQASVKFVENFIATSPKNGPLLPLGYGVSVNLPVLTKKYQSPDFVQTRFTGNAHVNEAVLDKEKGTFTWANIKPYAAGVNACINGDCSLPGETYIVENGKASVSFYTVDYTAPGTEYTKSLIQRVASFISRDK
;
A
#
# COMPACT_ATOMS: atom_id res chain seq x y z
N MET A 1 -9.69 -4.81 1.28
CA MET A 1 -8.64 -3.76 1.38
C MET A 1 -9.05 -2.54 2.24
N SER A 2 -10.30 -2.40 2.70
CA SER A 2 -10.75 -1.22 3.47
C SER A 2 -10.40 -1.25 4.96
N GLU A 3 -10.46 -2.40 5.64
CA GLU A 3 -10.31 -2.46 7.12
C GLU A 3 -8.89 -2.11 7.61
N LEU A 4 -7.84 -2.66 6.98
CA LEU A 4 -6.42 -2.36 7.30
C LEU A 4 -6.05 -0.88 7.15
N THR A 5 -6.81 -0.12 6.35
CA THR A 5 -6.59 1.31 6.16
C THR A 5 -7.11 2.12 7.35
N ILE A 6 -8.24 1.73 7.94
CA ILE A 6 -8.89 2.46 9.04
C ILE A 6 -8.05 2.41 10.32
N ASP A 7 -7.57 1.22 10.70
CA ASP A 7 -6.80 1.02 11.94
C ASP A 7 -5.49 1.79 11.94
N ARG A 8 -4.83 1.85 10.79
CA ARG A 8 -3.58 2.58 10.60
C ARG A 8 -3.77 4.09 10.73
N TYR A 9 -4.79 4.67 10.09
CA TYR A 9 -5.11 6.10 10.25
C TYR A 9 -5.48 6.44 11.70
N ALA A 10 -6.21 5.57 12.40
CA ALA A 10 -6.55 5.76 13.81
C ALA A 10 -5.29 5.82 14.70
N ALA A 11 -4.31 4.94 14.47
CA ALA A 11 -3.03 4.97 15.18
C ALA A 11 -2.24 6.26 14.88
N THR A 12 -2.12 6.63 13.61
CA THR A 12 -1.38 7.83 13.20
C THR A 12 -1.97 9.13 13.76
N ASN A 13 -3.31 9.23 13.82
CA ASN A 13 -4.00 10.35 14.45
C ASN A 13 -3.68 10.48 15.96
N ARG A 14 -3.32 9.38 16.62
CA ARG A 14 -2.91 9.34 18.03
C ARG A 14 -1.40 9.57 18.22
N GLY A 15 -0.67 9.93 17.15
CA GLY A 15 0.78 10.10 17.18
C GLY A 15 1.55 8.78 17.20
N ILE A 16 0.90 7.65 16.95
CA ILE A 16 1.55 6.34 16.88
C ILE A 16 1.92 6.05 15.42
N PRO A 17 3.20 5.87 15.08
CA PRO A 17 3.63 5.55 13.73
C PRO A 17 3.08 4.19 13.31
N ALA A 18 2.58 4.08 12.08
CA ALA A 18 1.90 2.88 11.62
C ALA A 18 2.25 2.52 10.16
N ILE A 19 2.49 1.23 9.94
CA ILE A 19 2.70 0.62 8.62
C ILE A 19 1.58 -0.41 8.46
N ALA A 20 0.73 -0.24 7.45
CA ALA A 20 -0.23 -1.28 7.06
C ALA A 20 0.30 -2.02 5.84
N ILE A 21 0.28 -3.34 5.90
CA ILE A 21 0.71 -4.21 4.80
C ILE A 21 -0.46 -5.09 4.40
N SER A 22 -0.84 -5.05 3.14
CA SER A 22 -1.90 -5.86 2.54
C SER A 22 -1.32 -6.73 1.44
N ALA A 23 -1.83 -7.94 1.23
CA ALA A 23 -1.45 -8.81 0.13
C ALA A 23 -2.66 -9.13 -0.75
N SER A 24 -2.48 -9.16 -2.07
CA SER A 24 -3.56 -9.47 -3.03
C SER A 24 -3.87 -10.96 -3.17
N ASN A 25 -3.14 -11.84 -2.49
CA ASN A 25 -3.47 -13.27 -2.44
C ASN A 25 -4.80 -13.50 -1.70
N GLN A 26 -5.49 -14.58 -2.07
CA GLN A 26 -6.70 -15.02 -1.38
C GLN A 26 -6.42 -15.22 0.12
N GLU A 27 -7.34 -14.75 0.96
CA GLU A 27 -7.30 -14.95 2.39
C GLU A 27 -7.44 -16.44 2.73
N VAL A 28 -6.66 -16.88 3.72
CA VAL A 28 -6.72 -18.25 4.23
C VAL A 28 -6.73 -18.19 5.76
N PRO A 29 -7.51 -19.04 6.44
CA PRO A 29 -7.44 -19.16 7.89
C PRO A 29 -6.04 -19.61 8.33
N TYR A 30 -5.54 -19.07 9.45
CA TYR A 30 -4.16 -19.34 9.90
C TYR A 30 -3.88 -20.83 10.13
N PHE A 31 -4.89 -21.61 10.57
CA PHE A 31 -4.77 -23.05 10.80
C PHE A 31 -4.66 -23.88 9.51
N GLU A 32 -4.90 -23.28 8.34
CA GLU A 32 -4.70 -23.90 7.03
C GLU A 32 -3.29 -23.66 6.47
N VAL A 33 -2.51 -22.76 7.09
CA VAL A 33 -1.12 -22.47 6.72
C VAL A 33 -0.20 -23.53 7.30
N LYS A 34 -0.08 -24.67 6.61
CA LYS A 34 0.66 -25.85 7.09
C LYS A 34 2.10 -25.98 6.57
N ASN A 35 2.50 -25.15 5.62
CA ASN A 35 3.81 -25.24 4.98
C ASN A 35 4.33 -23.86 4.55
N ARG A 36 5.62 -23.80 4.22
CA ARG A 36 6.30 -22.56 3.79
C ARG A 36 6.03 -22.17 2.34
N THR A 37 5.24 -22.95 1.60
CA THR A 37 4.90 -22.68 0.19
C THR A 37 3.49 -22.11 0.03
N ASN A 38 2.83 -21.80 1.14
CA ASN A 38 1.57 -21.07 1.15
C ASN A 38 1.84 -19.57 0.88
N PRO A 39 1.04 -18.89 0.02
CA PRO A 39 1.19 -17.46 -0.23
C PRO A 39 1.15 -16.57 1.02
N ALA A 40 0.41 -16.96 2.06
CA ALA A 40 0.42 -16.25 3.34
C ALA A 40 1.81 -16.24 4.00
N THR A 41 2.59 -17.32 3.83
CA THR A 41 3.99 -17.34 4.31
C THR A 41 4.87 -16.39 3.50
N TRP A 42 4.70 -16.32 2.17
CA TRP A 42 5.48 -15.39 1.35
C TRP A 42 5.11 -13.93 1.64
N ALA A 43 3.83 -13.65 1.88
CA ALA A 43 3.37 -12.33 2.29
C ALA A 43 3.99 -11.92 3.64
N ALA A 44 4.04 -12.84 4.62
CA ALA A 44 4.72 -12.61 5.89
C ALA A 44 6.23 -12.35 5.71
N GLN A 45 6.92 -13.12 4.85
CA GLN A 45 8.34 -12.91 4.54
C GLN A 45 8.60 -11.55 3.89
N ALA A 46 7.80 -11.16 2.90
CA ALA A 46 7.90 -9.86 2.25
C ALA A 46 7.62 -8.71 3.24
N SER A 47 6.66 -8.91 4.15
CA SER A 47 6.32 -7.95 5.21
C SER A 47 7.48 -7.75 6.18
N VAL A 48 8.09 -8.83 6.67
CA VAL A 48 9.26 -8.77 7.56
C VAL A 48 10.43 -8.08 6.86
N LYS A 49 10.74 -8.48 5.61
CA LYS A 49 11.79 -7.84 4.80
C LYS A 49 11.57 -6.33 4.67
N PHE A 50 10.33 -5.90 4.41
CA PHE A 50 10.01 -4.48 4.33
C PHE A 50 10.27 -3.77 5.66
N VAL A 51 9.74 -4.30 6.77
CA VAL A 51 9.86 -3.68 8.10
C VAL A 51 11.32 -3.61 8.56
N GLU A 52 12.09 -4.69 8.38
CA GLU A 52 13.51 -4.74 8.73
C GLU A 52 14.31 -3.70 7.94
N ASN A 53 14.12 -3.64 6.62
CA ASN A 53 14.76 -2.62 5.78
C ASN A 53 14.34 -1.20 6.21
N PHE A 54 13.05 -1.00 6.50
CA PHE A 54 12.53 0.29 6.93
C PHE A 54 13.18 0.76 8.25
N ILE A 55 13.28 -0.14 9.24
CA ILE A 55 13.97 0.11 10.51
C ILE A 55 15.45 0.39 10.28
N ALA A 56 16.13 -0.38 9.43
CA ALA A 56 17.55 -0.22 9.14
C ALA A 56 17.89 1.15 8.53
N THR A 57 16.94 1.76 7.81
CA THR A 57 17.14 3.12 7.27
C THR A 57 16.90 4.22 8.29
N SER A 58 16.36 3.92 9.48
CA SER A 58 15.97 4.94 10.45
C SER A 58 17.17 5.61 11.13
N PRO A 59 17.07 6.92 11.44
CA PRO A 59 18.13 7.62 12.16
C PRO A 59 18.34 7.01 13.55
N LYS A 60 19.59 6.88 13.96
CA LYS A 60 19.94 6.40 15.30
C LYS A 60 19.29 7.30 16.35
N ASN A 61 18.55 6.71 17.29
CA ASN A 61 17.81 7.40 18.35
C ASN A 61 16.70 8.36 17.85
N GLY A 62 16.30 8.28 16.58
CA GLY A 62 15.19 9.07 16.03
C GLY A 62 13.94 8.24 15.80
N PRO A 63 12.79 8.87 15.52
CA PRO A 63 11.56 8.16 15.27
C PRO A 63 11.58 7.42 13.93
N LEU A 64 10.92 6.25 13.89
CA LEU A 64 10.75 5.46 12.67
C LEU A 64 10.02 6.26 11.59
N LEU A 65 8.97 6.98 11.98
CA LEU A 65 8.20 7.89 11.13
C LEU A 65 7.97 9.21 11.89
N PRO A 66 7.95 10.36 11.19
CA PRO A 66 7.51 11.62 11.79
C PRO A 66 6.08 11.53 12.32
N LEU A 67 5.72 12.39 13.28
CA LEU A 67 4.36 12.45 13.81
C LEU A 67 3.35 12.77 12.70
N GLY A 68 2.22 12.09 12.73
CA GLY A 68 1.19 12.25 11.71
C GLY A 68 1.47 11.50 10.40
N TYR A 69 2.57 10.76 10.29
CA TYR A 69 2.88 9.95 9.11
C TYR A 69 2.62 8.46 9.32
N GLY A 70 2.22 7.81 8.24
CA GLY A 70 2.21 6.35 8.15
C GLY A 70 2.57 5.87 6.75
N VAL A 71 2.57 4.54 6.60
CA VAL A 71 2.89 3.87 5.33
C VAL A 71 1.81 2.85 4.96
N SER A 72 1.46 2.83 3.68
CA SER A 72 0.68 1.78 3.04
C SER A 72 1.60 0.94 2.19
N VAL A 73 1.54 -0.39 2.36
CA VAL A 73 2.22 -1.34 1.49
C VAL A 73 1.18 -2.30 0.94
N ASN A 74 1.10 -2.43 -0.38
CA ASN A 74 0.29 -3.46 -1.02
C ASN A 74 1.21 -4.40 -1.81
N LEU A 75 1.17 -5.68 -1.45
CA LEU A 75 1.89 -6.75 -2.12
C LEU A 75 1.02 -7.30 -3.26
N PRO A 76 1.61 -7.56 -4.44
CA PRO A 76 0.91 -8.20 -5.55
C PRO A 76 0.55 -9.65 -5.21
N VAL A 77 -0.13 -10.33 -6.13
CA VAL A 77 -0.36 -11.78 -6.00
C VAL A 77 0.99 -12.50 -6.01
N LEU A 78 1.37 -13.04 -4.86
CA LEU A 78 2.61 -13.80 -4.70
C LEU A 78 2.42 -15.23 -5.19
N THR A 79 3.41 -15.73 -5.94
CA THR A 79 3.41 -17.07 -6.51
C THR A 79 4.75 -17.74 -6.26
N LYS A 80 4.87 -19.06 -6.52
CA LYS A 80 6.16 -19.76 -6.39
C LYS A 80 7.28 -19.09 -7.20
N LYS A 81 6.97 -18.48 -8.35
CA LYS A 81 7.94 -17.78 -9.19
C LYS A 81 8.21 -16.34 -8.73
N TYR A 82 7.26 -15.72 -8.03
CA TYR A 82 7.29 -14.32 -7.63
C TYR A 82 6.93 -14.19 -6.14
N GLN A 83 7.89 -14.53 -5.27
CA GLN A 83 7.71 -14.53 -3.80
C GLN A 83 8.26 -13.24 -3.15
N SER A 84 9.18 -12.55 -3.82
CA SER A 84 9.83 -11.33 -3.32
C SER A 84 9.67 -10.22 -4.35
N PRO A 85 8.57 -9.45 -4.29
CA PRO A 85 8.35 -8.34 -5.21
C PRO A 85 9.30 -7.17 -4.88
N ASP A 86 9.62 -6.39 -5.90
CA ASP A 86 10.33 -5.12 -5.72
C ASP A 86 9.39 -4.07 -5.13
N PHE A 87 9.89 -3.25 -4.21
CA PHE A 87 9.14 -2.16 -3.61
C PHE A 87 9.27 -0.89 -4.47
N VAL A 88 8.14 -0.28 -4.78
CA VAL A 88 8.04 0.94 -5.59
C VAL A 88 7.30 2.01 -4.81
N GLN A 89 7.84 3.21 -4.79
CA GLN A 89 7.18 4.37 -4.21
C GLN A 89 5.97 4.75 -5.08
N THR A 90 4.81 4.88 -4.43
CA THR A 90 3.54 5.22 -5.07
C THR A 90 2.85 6.37 -4.35
N ARG A 91 1.81 6.90 -5.00
CA ARG A 91 0.72 7.63 -4.35
C ARG A 91 -0.53 6.73 -4.32
N PHE A 92 -1.43 6.96 -3.37
CA PHE A 92 -2.66 6.17 -3.23
C PHE A 92 -3.49 6.11 -4.51
N THR A 93 -3.58 7.22 -5.23
CA THR A 93 -4.44 7.36 -6.42
C THR A 93 -3.63 7.69 -7.66
N GLY A 94 -4.27 7.84 -8.82
CA GLY A 94 -3.56 8.14 -10.09
C GLY A 94 -3.60 6.99 -11.10
N ASN A 95 -4.20 5.85 -10.74
CA ASN A 95 -4.78 4.83 -11.63
C ASN A 95 -5.75 3.95 -10.79
N ALA A 96 -6.43 4.57 -9.84
CA ALA A 96 -7.28 3.87 -8.88
C ALA A 96 -8.63 3.48 -9.51
N HIS A 97 -9.07 2.27 -9.18
CA HIS A 97 -10.42 1.80 -9.48
C HIS A 97 -11.43 2.38 -8.50
N VAL A 98 -12.64 2.61 -8.98
CA VAL A 98 -13.83 2.84 -8.16
C VAL A 98 -14.84 1.78 -8.53
N ASN A 99 -15.45 1.15 -7.52
CA ASN A 99 -16.43 0.11 -7.76
C ASN A 99 -17.81 0.71 -8.06
N GLU A 100 -18.56 0.04 -8.93
CA GLU A 100 -20.00 0.24 -9.12
C GLU A 100 -20.76 -1.02 -8.71
N ALA A 101 -21.99 -0.82 -8.24
CA ALA A 101 -22.92 -1.91 -7.96
C ALA A 101 -23.61 -2.32 -9.27
N VAL A 102 -23.50 -3.60 -9.63
CA VAL A 102 -24.07 -4.16 -10.86
C VAL A 102 -25.13 -5.19 -10.49
N LEU A 103 -26.37 -5.00 -10.95
CA LEU A 103 -27.45 -5.95 -10.69
C LEU A 103 -27.25 -7.24 -11.51
N ASP A 104 -27.08 -8.37 -10.83
CA ASP A 104 -27.22 -9.70 -11.42
C ASP A 104 -28.71 -10.05 -11.46
N LYS A 105 -29.34 -9.83 -12.61
CA LYS A 105 -30.79 -10.02 -12.81
C LYS A 105 -31.23 -11.47 -12.62
N GLU A 106 -30.36 -12.44 -12.87
CA GLU A 106 -30.69 -13.87 -12.74
C GLU A 106 -30.77 -14.27 -11.26
N LYS A 107 -29.88 -13.72 -10.43
CA LYS A 107 -29.86 -13.99 -8.98
C LYS A 107 -30.72 -13.04 -8.16
N GLY A 108 -31.12 -11.90 -8.73
CA GLY A 108 -31.82 -10.84 -8.01
C GLY A 108 -30.94 -10.14 -6.96
N THR A 109 -29.62 -10.22 -7.10
CA THR A 109 -28.64 -9.65 -6.17
C THR A 109 -27.68 -8.70 -6.88
N PHE A 110 -26.98 -7.85 -6.14
CA PHE A 110 -25.91 -7.02 -6.69
C PHE A 110 -24.56 -7.73 -6.62
N THR A 111 -23.79 -7.63 -7.69
CA THR A 111 -22.35 -7.85 -7.74
C THR A 111 -21.63 -6.50 -7.89
N TRP A 112 -20.31 -6.52 -8.10
CA TRP A 112 -19.50 -5.33 -8.30
C TRP A 112 -18.75 -5.39 -9.64
N ALA A 113 -18.47 -4.22 -10.20
CA ALA A 113 -17.52 -4.03 -11.30
C ALA A 113 -16.69 -2.77 -11.04
N ASN A 114 -15.60 -2.60 -11.78
CA ASN A 114 -14.84 -1.35 -11.77
C ASN A 114 -15.46 -0.38 -12.79
N ILE A 115 -15.73 0.86 -12.37
CA ILE A 115 -16.19 1.93 -13.25
C ILE A 115 -15.15 2.14 -14.38
N LYS A 116 -15.63 2.17 -15.62
CA LYS A 116 -14.84 2.46 -16.82
C LYS A 116 -15.51 3.56 -17.67
N PRO A 117 -14.78 4.57 -18.15
CA PRO A 117 -13.36 4.86 -17.87
C PRO A 117 -13.10 5.18 -16.40
N TYR A 118 -11.84 5.21 -15.97
CA TYR A 118 -11.50 5.48 -14.57
C TYR A 118 -12.14 6.77 -14.06
N ALA A 119 -12.75 6.70 -12.87
CA ALA A 119 -13.42 7.84 -12.27
C ALA A 119 -12.44 9.01 -12.07
N ALA A 120 -12.79 10.17 -12.61
CA ALA A 120 -11.92 11.35 -12.61
C ALA A 120 -11.64 11.86 -11.19
N GLY A 121 -12.62 11.78 -10.28
CA GLY A 121 -12.49 12.32 -8.93
C GLY A 121 -11.36 11.67 -8.12
N VAL A 122 -11.29 10.35 -8.05
CA VAL A 122 -10.23 9.65 -7.30
C VAL A 122 -8.86 9.83 -7.97
N ASN A 123 -8.84 9.96 -9.31
CA ASN A 123 -7.61 10.06 -10.09
C ASN A 123 -7.14 11.51 -10.34
N ALA A 124 -7.84 12.50 -9.79
CA ALA A 124 -7.42 13.88 -9.88
C ALA A 124 -6.07 14.09 -9.17
N CYS A 125 -5.22 14.91 -9.78
CA CYS A 125 -4.01 15.41 -9.13
C CYS A 125 -4.37 16.65 -8.32
N ILE A 126 -4.63 16.47 -7.02
CA ILE A 126 -5.03 17.56 -6.12
C ILE A 126 -3.89 17.91 -5.17
N ASN A 127 -3.38 16.93 -4.41
CA ASN A 127 -2.28 17.12 -3.48
C ASN A 127 -1.21 16.02 -3.63
N GLY A 128 0.02 16.33 -3.21
CA GLY A 128 1.14 15.39 -3.18
C GLY A 128 1.96 15.37 -4.47
N ASP A 129 2.82 14.35 -4.62
CA ASP A 129 3.67 14.17 -5.79
C ASP A 129 2.91 13.38 -6.87
N CYS A 130 2.36 14.10 -7.85
CA CYS A 130 1.61 13.49 -8.95
C CYS A 130 2.48 12.83 -10.02
N SER A 131 3.81 12.94 -9.92
CA SER A 131 4.71 12.17 -10.79
C SER A 131 4.81 10.70 -10.39
N LEU A 132 4.39 10.36 -9.15
CA LEU A 132 4.37 8.99 -8.68
C LEU A 132 3.22 8.20 -9.30
N PRO A 133 3.43 6.91 -9.63
CA PRO A 133 2.37 6.04 -10.10
C PRO A 133 1.36 5.72 -8.98
N GLY A 134 0.15 5.34 -9.39
CA GLY A 134 -0.90 4.88 -8.48
C GLY A 134 -0.66 3.46 -7.95
N GLU A 135 -1.03 3.19 -6.70
CA GLU A 135 -0.88 1.87 -6.05
C GLU A 135 -1.44 0.73 -6.90
N THR A 136 -2.68 0.88 -7.36
CA THR A 136 -3.38 -0.13 -8.17
C THR A 136 -2.57 -0.56 -9.39
N TYR A 137 -2.01 0.41 -10.12
CA TYR A 137 -1.22 0.13 -11.31
C TYR A 137 0.05 -0.68 -10.98
N ILE A 138 0.76 -0.32 -9.92
CA ILE A 138 1.98 -1.01 -9.50
C ILE A 138 1.70 -2.45 -9.06
N VAL A 139 0.65 -2.65 -8.26
CA VAL A 139 0.26 -3.97 -7.75
C VAL A 139 -0.21 -4.89 -8.87
N GLU A 140 -1.01 -4.39 -9.82
CA GLU A 140 -1.46 -5.16 -11.00
C GLU A 140 -0.29 -5.58 -11.90
N ASN A 141 0.82 -4.84 -11.88
CA ASN A 141 2.04 -5.15 -12.63
C ASN A 141 3.08 -5.97 -11.83
N GLY A 142 2.67 -6.60 -10.72
CA GLY A 142 3.49 -7.58 -10.01
C GLY A 142 4.58 -6.99 -9.11
N LYS A 143 4.53 -5.68 -8.83
CA LYS A 143 5.42 -5.00 -7.88
C LYS A 143 4.66 -4.64 -6.60
N ALA A 144 5.39 -4.41 -5.51
CA ALA A 144 4.80 -3.96 -4.25
C ALA A 144 4.71 -2.43 -4.21
N SER A 145 3.51 -1.88 -4.04
CA SER A 145 3.32 -0.42 -3.92
C SER A 145 3.60 0.04 -2.49
N VAL A 146 4.33 1.14 -2.33
CA VAL A 146 4.60 1.77 -1.04
C VAL A 146 4.19 3.24 -1.09
N SER A 147 3.08 3.58 -0.43
CA SER A 147 2.60 4.96 -0.32
C SER A 147 2.81 5.51 1.08
N PHE A 148 3.51 6.63 1.14
CA PHE A 148 3.60 7.46 2.33
C PHE A 148 2.38 8.37 2.42
N TYR A 149 1.86 8.56 3.62
CA TYR A 149 0.77 9.50 3.84
C TYR A 149 0.96 10.28 5.13
N THR A 150 0.24 11.39 5.19
CA THR A 150 0.09 12.25 6.36
C THR A 150 -1.39 12.37 6.70
N VAL A 151 -1.71 12.57 7.98
CA VAL A 151 -3.07 12.92 8.43
C VAL A 151 -3.38 14.41 8.25
N ASP A 152 -2.38 15.23 7.93
CA ASP A 152 -2.57 16.58 7.39
C ASP A 152 -2.72 16.51 5.87
N TYR A 153 -3.96 16.27 5.43
CA TYR A 153 -4.28 16.11 4.01
C TYR A 153 -4.03 17.38 3.17
N THR A 154 -3.86 18.54 3.80
CA THR A 154 -3.63 19.82 3.11
C THR A 154 -2.15 20.11 2.85
N ALA A 155 -1.23 19.40 3.52
CA ALA A 155 0.21 19.59 3.37
C ALA A 155 0.99 18.28 3.17
N PRO A 156 0.75 17.49 2.10
CA PRO A 156 1.45 16.21 1.92
C PRO A 156 2.91 16.32 1.45
N GLY A 157 3.34 17.49 0.97
CA GLY A 157 4.67 17.74 0.41
C GLY A 157 5.58 18.54 1.35
N THR A 158 5.88 18.02 2.54
CA THR A 158 6.75 18.72 3.51
C THR A 158 8.22 18.29 3.41
N GLU A 159 9.12 18.97 4.13
CA GLU A 159 10.51 18.52 4.30
C GLU A 159 10.60 17.13 4.96
N TYR A 160 9.65 16.78 5.83
CA TYR A 160 9.56 15.43 6.39
C TYR A 160 9.26 14.38 5.31
N THR A 161 8.37 14.70 4.37
CA THR A 161 8.09 13.84 3.22
C THR A 161 9.35 13.59 2.40
N LYS A 162 10.09 14.66 2.06
CA LYS A 162 11.34 14.56 1.29
C LYS A 162 12.41 13.74 2.01
N SER A 163 12.62 14.03 3.30
CA SER A 163 13.58 13.31 4.14
C SER A 163 13.25 11.81 4.23
N LEU A 164 11.98 11.48 4.43
CA LEU A 164 11.52 10.10 4.50
C LEU A 164 11.78 9.34 3.19
N ILE A 165 11.49 9.96 2.06
CA ILE A 165 11.74 9.39 0.72
C ILE A 165 13.23 9.15 0.48
N GLN A 166 14.07 10.13 0.79
CA GLN A 166 15.53 10.01 0.63
C GLN A 166 16.07 8.85 1.46
N ARG A 167 15.57 8.69 2.68
CA ARG A 167 16.00 7.68 3.63
C ARG A 167 15.73 6.25 3.15
N VAL A 168 14.60 6.01 2.51
CA VAL A 168 14.16 4.67 2.05
C VAL A 168 14.61 4.34 0.62
N ALA A 169 15.24 5.27 -0.08
CA ALA A 169 15.61 5.14 -1.50
C ALA A 169 16.59 3.98 -1.79
N SER A 170 17.23 3.41 -0.77
CA SER A 170 18.11 2.25 -0.91
C SER A 170 17.38 0.94 -1.21
N PHE A 171 16.08 0.85 -0.88
CA PHE A 171 15.29 -0.38 -1.07
C PHE A 171 13.89 -0.14 -1.66
N ILE A 172 13.46 1.11 -1.76
CA ILE A 172 12.23 1.52 -2.46
C ILE A 172 12.65 2.30 -3.69
N SER A 173 12.30 1.78 -4.86
CA SER A 173 12.58 2.43 -6.14
C SER A 173 11.52 3.49 -6.48
N ARG A 174 11.88 4.48 -7.30
CA ARG A 174 10.92 5.32 -8.01
C ARG A 174 10.74 4.73 -9.39
N ASP A 175 9.52 4.28 -9.72
CA ASP A 175 9.18 3.98 -11.12
C ASP A 175 9.19 5.32 -11.86
N LYS A 176 10.04 5.43 -12.88
CA LYS A 176 10.12 6.60 -13.77
C LYS A 176 9.26 6.36 -15.00
#